data_AF-A0A3D4WRS5-F1
#
_entry.id   AF-A0A3D4WRS5-F1
#
_cell.length_a   1.000
_cell.length_b   1.000
_cell.length_c   1.000
_cell.angle_alpha   90.00
_cell.angle_beta   90.00
_cell.angle_gamma   90.00
#
_symmetry.space_group_name_H-M   'P 1'
#
loop_
_entity.id
_entity.type
_entity.pdbx_description
1 polymer ?
#
loop_
_entity_poly.entity_id
_entity_poly.type
_entity_poly.pdbx_seq_one_letter_code
_entity_poly.pdbx_strand_id
1 'polypeptide(L)'
;MRRLLTPRWLLGHAVVWVMVFAFLALGWWQAGRAAEGNTLSWAYTFEWPLFAIFVIVLWIREMRLTLRREPPPEAAPQRRGPVITRREANLDDGDPEYNRYLASLNEEDSR
;
A
#
# COMPACT_ATOMS: atom_id res chain seq x y z
N MET A 1 -29.33 -8.03 -0.27
CA MET A 1 -28.61 -9.31 -0.50
C MET A 1 -27.85 -9.37 -1.84
N ARG A 2 -28.23 -8.63 -2.89
CA ARG A 2 -27.55 -8.62 -4.21
C ARG A 2 -26.25 -7.77 -4.33
N ARG A 3 -25.78 -7.11 -3.26
CA ARG A 3 -24.58 -6.25 -3.28
C ARG A 3 -23.26 -6.97 -2.94
N LEU A 4 -23.33 -8.23 -2.50
CA LEU A 4 -22.15 -9.05 -2.14
C LEU A 4 -21.68 -9.95 -3.30
N LEU A 5 -22.44 -10.00 -4.39
CA LEU A 5 -22.13 -10.75 -5.62
C LEU A 5 -21.68 -9.81 -6.75
N THR A 6 -21.16 -8.64 -6.42
CA THR A 6 -20.47 -7.82 -7.41
C THR A 6 -19.27 -8.66 -7.88
N PRO A 7 -19.13 -8.98 -9.19
CA PRO A 7 -18.07 -9.87 -9.68
C PRO A 7 -16.66 -9.44 -9.25
N ARG A 8 -16.49 -8.14 -9.01
CA ARG A 8 -15.28 -7.54 -8.44
C ARG A 8 -14.89 -8.09 -7.06
N TRP A 9 -15.87 -8.42 -6.22
CA TRP A 9 -15.64 -9.00 -4.89
C TRP A 9 -15.29 -10.48 -4.97
N LEU A 10 -15.95 -11.23 -5.84
CA LEU A 10 -15.61 -12.64 -6.09
C LEU A 10 -14.16 -12.77 -6.59
N LEU A 11 -13.75 -11.90 -7.50
CA LEU A 11 -12.37 -11.86 -8.00
C LEU A 11 -11.37 -11.56 -6.88
N GLY A 12 -11.69 -10.59 -6.02
CA GLY A 12 -10.86 -10.26 -4.85
C GLY A 12 -10.68 -11.45 -3.91
N HIS A 13 -11.77 -12.16 -3.59
CA HIS A 13 -11.70 -13.40 -2.82
C HIS A 13 -10.87 -14.48 -3.50
N ALA A 14 -11.07 -14.69 -4.80
CA ALA A 14 -10.33 -15.69 -5.56
C ALA A 14 -8.82 -15.40 -5.54
N VAL A 15 -8.41 -14.16 -5.78
CA VAL A 15 -6.99 -13.75 -5.73
C VAL A 15 -6.39 -13.99 -4.34
N VAL A 16 -7.09 -13.62 -3.28
CA VAL A 16 -6.61 -13.83 -1.91
C VAL A 16 -6.46 -15.30 -1.58
N TRP A 17 -7.45 -16.13 -1.93
CA TRP A 17 -7.37 -17.57 -1.70
C TRP A 17 -6.24 -18.21 -2.50
N VAL A 18 -6.06 -17.84 -3.78
CA VAL A 18 -4.93 -18.32 -4.60
C VAL A 18 -3.61 -17.98 -3.93
N MET A 19 -3.45 -16.75 -3.43
CA MET A 19 -2.22 -16.32 -2.76
C MET A 19 -1.97 -17.09 -1.45
N VAL A 20 -3.02 -17.29 -0.65
CA VAL A 20 -2.95 -18.07 0.60
C VAL A 20 -2.54 -19.51 0.30
N PHE A 21 -3.17 -20.17 -0.67
CA PHE A 21 -2.81 -21.53 -1.04
C PHE A 21 -1.39 -21.62 -1.60
N ALA A 22 -0.95 -20.64 -2.39
CA ALA A 22 0.42 -20.58 -2.88
C ALA A 22 1.44 -20.51 -1.73
N PHE A 23 1.22 -19.63 -0.75
CA PHE A 23 2.10 -19.53 0.43
C PHE A 23 2.08 -20.79 1.29
N LEU A 24 0.92 -21.38 1.54
CA LEU A 24 0.84 -22.63 2.30
C LEU A 24 1.50 -23.80 1.57
N ALA A 25 1.35 -23.89 0.25
CA ALA A 25 2.02 -24.90 -0.56
C ALA A 25 3.56 -24.73 -0.55
N LEU A 26 4.04 -23.49 -0.64
CA LEU A 26 5.47 -23.17 -0.52
C LEU A 26 6.01 -23.52 0.87
N GLY A 27 5.28 -23.19 1.94
CA GLY A 27 5.62 -23.55 3.31
C GLY A 27 5.66 -25.05 3.53
N TRP A 28 4.67 -25.78 3.00
CA TRP A 28 4.63 -27.24 3.06
C TRP A 28 5.79 -27.88 2.31
N TRP A 29 6.13 -27.36 1.12
CA TRP A 29 7.28 -27.83 0.35
C TRP A 29 8.60 -27.57 1.08
N GLN A 30 8.74 -26.40 1.71
CA GLN A 30 9.90 -26.10 2.56
C GLN A 30 9.96 -26.96 3.82
N ALA A 31 8.82 -27.35 4.40
CA ALA A 31 8.77 -28.29 5.53
C ALA A 31 9.35 -29.66 5.15
N GLY A 32 9.01 -30.16 3.95
CA GLY A 32 9.60 -31.39 3.40
C GLY A 32 11.12 -31.26 3.24
N ARG A 33 11.60 -30.14 2.69
CA ARG A 33 13.05 -29.86 2.55
C ARG A 33 13.76 -29.65 3.90
N ALA A 34 13.08 -29.11 4.90
CA ALA A 34 13.62 -28.95 6.24
C ALA A 34 13.83 -30.31 6.92
N ALA A 35 12.90 -31.24 6.70
CA ALA A 35 12.98 -32.61 7.22
C ALA A 35 14.15 -33.42 6.60
N GLU A 36 14.63 -33.02 5.42
CA GLU A 36 15.82 -33.60 4.78
C GLU A 36 17.16 -33.12 5.39
N GLY A 37 17.12 -32.28 6.44
CA GLY A 37 18.29 -31.88 7.23
C GLY A 37 18.69 -30.41 7.10
N ASN A 38 17.94 -29.60 6.34
CA ASN A 38 18.21 -28.17 6.21
C ASN A 38 17.50 -27.36 7.31
N THR A 39 18.24 -26.99 8.36
CA THR A 39 17.71 -26.24 9.50
C THR A 39 17.24 -24.82 9.14
N LEU A 40 17.77 -24.19 8.09
CA LEU A 40 17.32 -22.87 7.62
C LEU A 40 15.92 -22.91 7.02
N SER A 41 15.52 -24.04 6.41
CA SER A 41 14.20 -24.21 5.82
C SER A 41 13.06 -24.16 6.85
N TRP A 42 13.35 -24.37 8.14
CA TRP A 42 12.35 -24.26 9.21
C TRP A 42 11.79 -22.84 9.37
N ALA A 43 12.64 -21.81 9.24
CA ALA A 43 12.19 -20.43 9.35
C ALA A 43 11.12 -20.13 8.30
N TYR A 44 11.38 -20.54 7.06
CA TYR A 44 10.46 -20.35 5.94
C TYR A 44 9.15 -21.11 6.11
N THR A 45 9.17 -22.33 6.66
CA THR A 45 7.96 -23.10 6.96
C THR A 45 6.98 -22.34 7.84
N PHE A 46 7.46 -21.51 8.76
CA PHE A 46 6.61 -20.67 9.62
C PHE A 46 6.36 -19.28 9.02
N GLU A 47 7.34 -18.70 8.33
CA GLU A 47 7.24 -17.40 7.68
C GLU A 47 6.14 -17.38 6.60
N TRP A 48 6.04 -18.43 5.78
CA TRP A 48 5.03 -18.52 4.72
C TRP A 48 3.58 -18.49 5.25
N PRO A 49 3.19 -19.29 6.28
CA PRO A 49 1.91 -19.15 6.95
C PRO A 49 1.66 -17.77 7.56
N LEU A 50 2.68 -17.12 8.12
CA LEU A 50 2.55 -15.75 8.66
C LEU A 50 2.20 -14.76 7.55
N PHE A 51 2.84 -14.86 6.38
CA PHE A 51 2.47 -14.05 5.22
C PHE A 51 1.06 -14.33 4.73
N ALA A 52 0.63 -15.60 4.72
CA ALA A 52 -0.74 -15.96 4.35
C ALA A 52 -1.77 -15.29 5.29
N ILE A 53 -1.54 -15.35 6.61
CA ILE A 53 -2.37 -14.68 7.62
C ILE A 53 -2.36 -13.17 7.39
N PHE A 54 -1.18 -12.58 7.14
CA PHE A 54 -1.05 -11.15 6.89
C PHE A 54 -1.89 -10.69 5.68
N VAL A 55 -1.86 -11.43 4.57
CA VAL A 55 -2.70 -11.14 3.39
C VAL A 55 -4.19 -11.22 3.72
N ILE A 56 -4.61 -12.22 4.49
CA ILE A 56 -6.02 -12.34 4.94
C ILE A 56 -6.42 -11.12 5.78
N VAL A 57 -5.58 -10.69 6.72
CA VAL A 57 -5.85 -9.53 7.56
C VAL A 57 -5.96 -8.25 6.73
N LEU A 58 -5.03 -8.02 5.79
CA LEU A 58 -5.08 -6.88 4.87
C LEU A 58 -6.35 -6.90 4.03
N TRP A 59 -6.75 -8.07 3.53
CA TRP A 59 -7.97 -8.21 2.76
C TRP A 59 -9.21 -7.89 3.58
N ILE A 60 -9.33 -8.43 4.79
CA ILE A 60 -10.45 -8.13 5.70
C ILE A 60 -10.49 -6.63 6.03
N ARG A 61 -9.33 -6.00 6.23
CA ARG A 61 -9.24 -4.56 6.48
C ARG A 61 -9.75 -3.77 5.27
N GLU A 62 -9.30 -4.10 4.07
CA GLU A 62 -9.72 -3.45 2.82
C GLU A 62 -11.22 -3.63 2.56
N MET A 63 -11.75 -4.84 2.77
CA MET A 63 -13.18 -5.11 2.74
C MET A 63 -13.94 -4.22 3.74
N ARG A 64 -13.48 -4.12 4.99
CA ARG A 64 -14.11 -3.27 6.01
C ARG A 64 -14.08 -1.79 5.63
N LEU A 65 -12.98 -1.30 5.07
CA LEU A 65 -12.86 0.09 4.63
C LEU A 65 -13.80 0.39 3.45
N THR A 66 -13.85 -0.49 2.46
CA THR A 66 -14.74 -0.34 1.30
C THR A 66 -16.22 -0.47 1.66
N LEU A 67 -16.57 -1.28 2.66
CA LEU A 67 -17.94 -1.37 3.17
C LEU A 67 -18.34 -0.15 4.03
N ARG A 68 -17.39 0.44 4.76
CA ARG A 68 -17.62 1.62 5.62
C ARG A 68 -17.64 2.93 4.86
N ARG A 69 -17.01 3.00 3.69
CA ARG A 69 -17.16 4.14 2.78
C ARG A 69 -18.58 4.10 2.21
N GLU A 70 -19.45 4.97 2.73
CA GLU A 70 -20.64 5.41 2.01
C GLU A 70 -20.20 5.84 0.59
N PRO A 71 -21.03 5.65 -0.47
CA PRO A 71 -20.65 6.10 -1.80
C PRO A 71 -20.21 7.56 -1.66
N PRO A 72 -19.02 7.94 -2.15
CA PRO A 72 -18.72 9.34 -2.30
C PRO A 72 -19.93 9.98 -3.01
N PRO A 73 -20.45 11.13 -2.55
CA PRO A 73 -21.43 11.86 -3.33
C PRO A 73 -20.85 11.91 -4.74
N GLU A 74 -21.67 11.43 -5.67
CA GLU A 74 -21.40 11.26 -7.09
C GLU A 74 -20.31 12.21 -7.54
N ALA A 75 -19.24 11.63 -8.10
CA ALA A 75 -18.04 12.35 -8.50
C ALA A 75 -18.41 13.67 -9.17
N ALA A 76 -18.47 14.75 -8.38
CA ALA A 76 -18.24 16.08 -8.87
C ALA A 76 -16.91 15.93 -9.60
N PRO A 77 -16.84 16.32 -10.89
CA PRO A 77 -15.69 16.02 -11.71
C PRO A 77 -14.49 16.46 -10.89
N GLN A 78 -13.67 15.50 -10.47
CA GLN A 78 -12.39 15.80 -9.89
C GLN A 78 -11.69 16.47 -11.06
N ARG A 79 -11.79 17.81 -11.12
CA ARG A 79 -10.78 18.64 -11.75
C ARG A 79 -9.52 18.02 -11.19
N ARG A 80 -8.77 17.37 -12.07
CA ARG A 80 -7.49 16.76 -11.75
C ARG A 80 -6.59 17.94 -11.40
N GLY A 81 -6.76 18.45 -10.19
CA GLY A 81 -5.86 19.39 -9.55
C GLY A 81 -4.55 18.65 -9.41
N PRO A 82 -3.41 19.34 -9.61
CA PRO A 82 -2.12 18.70 -9.58
C PRO A 82 -1.98 17.94 -8.26
N VAL A 83 -1.59 16.67 -8.35
CA VAL A 83 -1.25 15.86 -7.20
C VAL A 83 0.00 16.50 -6.62
N ILE A 84 -0.17 17.40 -5.66
CA ILE A 84 0.93 18.02 -4.91
C ILE A 84 1.60 16.90 -4.12
N THR A 85 2.67 16.35 -4.69
CA THR A 85 3.58 15.49 -3.93
C THR A 85 4.20 16.36 -2.85
N ARG A 86 4.61 15.80 -1.70
CA ARG A 86 5.21 16.55 -0.57
C ARG A 86 6.39 17.46 -0.97
N ARG A 87 6.94 17.30 -2.18
CA ARG A 87 7.98 18.17 -2.75
C ARG A 87 7.45 19.52 -3.28
N GLU A 88 6.16 19.62 -3.60
CA GLU A 88 5.53 20.82 -4.19
C GLU A 88 4.88 21.76 -3.16
N ALA A 89 4.83 21.38 -1.87
CA ALA A 89 4.32 22.23 -0.80
C ALA A 89 5.22 23.44 -0.45
N ASN A 90 6.29 23.68 -1.21
CA ASN A 90 7.25 24.79 -1.02
C ASN A 90 7.31 25.75 -2.21
N LEU A 91 6.35 25.71 -3.15
CA LEU A 91 6.45 26.46 -4.41
C LEU A 91 5.24 27.33 -4.76
N ASP A 92 4.41 27.71 -3.80
CA ASP A 92 3.32 28.67 -4.09
C ASP A 92 2.96 29.61 -2.93
N ASP A 93 3.98 30.34 -2.44
CA ASP A 93 3.85 31.64 -1.76
C ASP A 93 5.23 32.17 -1.32
N GLY A 94 6.17 32.21 -2.26
CA GLY A 94 7.38 33.01 -2.11
C GLY A 94 7.02 34.49 -2.24
N ASP A 95 6.74 35.15 -1.12
CA ASP A 95 6.64 36.61 -1.07
C ASP A 95 7.85 37.20 -1.82
N PRO A 96 7.66 38.06 -2.83
CA PRO A 96 8.77 38.70 -3.54
C PRO A 96 9.74 39.41 -2.58
N GLU A 97 9.32 39.76 -1.37
CA GLU A 97 10.20 40.28 -0.32
C GLU A 97 11.21 39.24 0.20
N TYR A 98 10.80 37.97 0.39
CA TYR A 98 11.70 36.91 0.84
C TYR A 98 12.79 36.61 -0.20
N ASN A 99 12.43 36.64 -1.48
CA ASN A 99 13.40 36.47 -2.56
C ASN A 99 14.40 37.64 -2.62
N ARG A 100 13.97 38.87 -2.31
CA ARG A 100 14.89 40.02 -2.16
C ARG A 100 15.80 39.87 -0.94
N TYR A 101 15.29 39.36 0.17
CA TYR A 101 16.08 39.11 1.37
C TYR A 101 17.16 38.04 1.14
N LEU A 102 16.83 36.95 0.42
CA LEU A 102 17.83 35.96 0.03
C LEU A 102 18.90 36.55 -0.90
N ALA A 103 18.53 37.47 -1.80
CA ALA A 103 19.49 38.12 -2.68
C ALA A 103 20.50 38.99 -1.91
N SER A 104 20.06 39.76 -0.91
CA SER A 104 20.97 40.58 -0.09
C SER A 104 21.96 39.73 0.72
N LEU A 105 21.52 38.57 1.22
CA LEU A 105 22.42 37.68 1.98
C LEU A 105 23.51 37.06 1.09
N ASN A 106 23.18 36.66 -0.15
CA ASN A 106 24.17 36.16 -1.10
C ASN A 106 25.22 37.24 -1.47
N GLU A 107 24.81 38.50 -1.55
CA GLU A 107 25.72 39.63 -1.83
C GLU A 107 26.66 39.93 -0.65
N GLU A 108 26.21 39.74 0.59
CA GLU A 108 27.07 39.86 1.79
C GLU A 108 28.07 38.71 1.92
N ASP A 109 27.67 37.47 1.62
CA ASP A 109 28.54 36.30 1.67
C ASP A 109 29.60 36.28 0.54
N SER A 110 29.31 36.96 -0.56
CA SER A 110 30.22 37.07 -1.72
C SER A 110 31.24 38.22 -1.62
N ARG A 111 31.28 38.94 -0.50
CA ARG A 111 32.19 40.09 -0.25
C ARG A 111 33.31 39.73 0.72
#